data_AF-A0A526TAY4-F1
#
_entry.id   AF-A0A526TAY4-F1
#
_cell.length_a   1.000
_cell.length_b   1.000
_cell.length_c   1.000
_cell.angle_alpha   90.00
_cell.angle_beta   90.00
_cell.angle_gamma   90.00
#
_symmetry.space_group_name_H-M   'P 1'
#
loop_
_entity.id
_entity.type
_entity.pdbx_description
1 polymer ?
#
loop_
_entity_poly.entity_id
_entity_poly.type
_entity_poly.pdbx_seq_one_letter_code
_entity_poly.pdbx_strand_id
1 'polypeptide(L)' 'IITARPDVILMMSNAGPPVSDDELFGNPSIASTPAGKARKLIRIDGAYLLGFGPRTADAIHDLAVSLYGGQVTD' A
#
# COMPACT_ATOMS: atom_id res chain seq x y z
N ILE A 1 -8.08 2.23 -13.40
CA ILE A 1 -6.70 2.22 -12.84
C ILE A 1 -5.61 2.15 -13.91
N ILE A 2 -5.84 1.51 -15.06
CA ILE A 2 -4.82 1.35 -16.12
C ILE A 2 -4.19 2.68 -16.54
N THR A 3 -4.97 3.75 -16.71
CA THR A 3 -4.45 5.10 -17.03
C THR A 3 -3.71 5.76 -15.87
N ALA A 4 -4.12 5.48 -14.63
CA ALA A 4 -3.46 6.03 -13.44
C ALA A 4 -2.06 5.44 -13.23
N ARG A 5 -1.79 4.24 -13.77
CA ARG A 5 -0.48 3.57 -13.75
C ARG A 5 0.23 3.62 -12.38
N PRO A 6 -0.39 3.12 -11.31
CA PRO A 6 0.26 3.12 -10.00
C PRO A 6 1.53 2.28 -10.00
N ASP A 7 2.57 2.76 -9.32
CA ASP A 7 3.80 2.00 -9.04
C ASP A 7 3.71 1.17 -7.75
N VAL A 8 2.79 1.54 -6.86
CA VAL A 8 2.51 0.85 -5.59
C VAL A 8 0.99 0.81 -5.36
N ILE A 9 0.50 -0.30 -4.82
CA ILE A 9 -0.86 -0.41 -4.28
C ILE A 9 -0.77 -0.26 -2.77
N LEU A 10 -1.45 0.74 -2.20
CA LEU A 10 -1.59 0.90 -0.76
C LEU A 10 -2.99 0.45 -0.34
N MET A 11 -3.06 -0.50 0.59
CA MET A 11 -4.32 -1.01 1.14
C MET A 11 -4.33 -0.94 2.66
N MET A 12 -5.52 -0.87 3.23
CA MET A 12 -5.71 -1.10 4.65
C MET A 12 -5.62 -2.60 4.95
N SER A 13 -4.97 -2.97 6.05
CA SER A 13 -4.88 -4.37 6.50
C SER A 13 -6.19 -4.88 7.12
N ASN A 14 -7.06 -3.97 7.58
CA ASN A 14 -8.28 -4.28 8.33
C ASN A 14 -9.55 -3.62 7.75
N ALA A 15 -9.62 -3.43 6.43
CA ALA A 15 -10.81 -2.90 5.77
C ALA A 15 -11.76 -4.02 5.30
N GLY A 16 -12.58 -4.53 6.22
CA GLY A 16 -13.59 -5.54 5.91
C GLY A 16 -13.00 -6.95 5.71
N PRO A 17 -13.66 -7.82 4.92
CA PRO A 17 -13.16 -9.17 4.65
C PRO A 17 -11.76 -9.14 4.03
N PRO A 18 -10.85 -10.03 4.47
CA PRO A 18 -9.48 -10.04 3.95
C PRO A 18 -9.48 -10.44 2.47
N VAL A 19 -8.84 -9.61 1.64
CA VAL A 19 -8.53 -9.92 0.24
C VAL A 19 -7.13 -10.49 0.18
N SER A 20 -6.99 -11.72 -0.32
CA SER A 20 -5.68 -12.36 -0.49
C SER A 20 -4.87 -11.65 -1.58
N ASP A 21 -3.54 -11.75 -1.51
CA ASP A 21 -2.68 -11.15 -2.53
C ASP A 21 -2.92 -11.78 -3.91
N ASP A 22 -3.20 -13.07 -3.97
CA ASP A 22 -3.47 -13.77 -5.23
C ASP A 22 -4.80 -13.34 -5.85
N GLU A 23 -5.82 -13.11 -5.03
CA GLU A 23 -7.08 -12.52 -5.49
C GLU A 23 -6.87 -11.08 -6.02
N LEU A 24 -6.09 -10.26 -5.30
CA LEU A 24 -5.77 -8.89 -5.70
C LEU A 24 -5.03 -8.85 -7.03
N PHE A 25 -3.94 -9.61 -7.15
CA PHE A 25 -3.11 -9.64 -8.35
C PHE A 25 -3.73 -10.46 -9.49
N GLY A 26 -4.75 -11.28 -9.22
CA GLY A 26 -5.58 -11.94 -10.21
C GLY A 26 -6.51 -10.99 -10.96
N ASN A 27 -6.75 -9.77 -10.44
CA ASN A 27 -7.58 -8.78 -11.12
C ASN A 27 -6.86 -8.22 -12.38
N PRO A 28 -7.43 -8.36 -13.60
CA PRO A 28 -6.77 -7.92 -14.84
C PRO A 28 -6.45 -6.43 -14.89
N SER A 29 -7.28 -5.60 -14.26
CA SER A 29 -7.05 -4.16 -14.19
C SER A 29 -5.88 -3.80 -13.28
N ILE A 30 -5.61 -4.61 -12.25
CA ILE A 30 -4.47 -4.43 -11.35
C ILE A 30 -3.21 -5.03 -11.98
N ALA A 31 -3.29 -6.26 -12.48
CA ALA A 31 -2.18 -6.99 -13.11
C ALA A 31 -1.55 -6.24 -14.29
N SER A 32 -2.32 -5.40 -14.98
CA SER A 32 -1.83 -4.58 -16.09
C SER A 32 -1.06 -3.31 -15.65
N THR A 33 -1.13 -2.91 -14.39
CA THR A 33 -0.41 -1.74 -13.84
C THR A 33 1.06 -2.06 -13.50
N PRO A 34 1.95 -1.05 -13.42
CA PRO A 34 3.31 -1.25 -12.93
C PRO A 34 3.36 -1.93 -11.54
N ALA A 35 2.50 -1.50 -10.61
CA ALA A 35 2.38 -2.10 -9.28
C ALA A 35 1.96 -3.58 -9.33
N GLY A 36 0.98 -3.93 -10.17
CA GLY A 36 0.54 -5.32 -10.34
C GLY A 36 1.61 -6.22 -10.94
N LYS A 37 2.33 -5.74 -11.96
CA LYS A 37 3.45 -6.46 -12.59
C LYS A 37 4.60 -6.71 -11.62
N ALA A 38 4.93 -5.70 -10.81
CA ALA A 38 5.98 -5.79 -9.80
C ALA A 38 5.52 -6.43 -8.48
N ARG A 39 4.24 -6.80 -8.38
CA ARG A 39 3.57 -7.24 -7.14
C ARG A 39 3.86 -6.32 -5.94
N LYS A 40 3.87 -5.01 -6.17
CA LYS A 40 4.13 -3.98 -5.16
C LYS A 40 2.86 -3.61 -4.39
N LEU A 41 2.71 -4.20 -3.22
CA LEU A 41 1.60 -3.98 -2.30
C LEU A 41 2.12 -3.60 -0.92
N ILE A 42 1.58 -2.53 -0.35
CA ILE A 42 1.80 -2.11 1.04
C ILE A 42 0.46 -2.23 1.76
N ARG A 43 0.46 -2.90 2.93
CA ARG A 43 -0.70 -3.00 3.81
C ARG A 43 -0.40 -2.32 5.14
N ILE A 44 -1.19 -1.33 5.51
CA ILE A 44 -1.05 -0.60 6.78
C ILE A 44 -2.39 -0.64 7.52
N ASP A 45 -2.37 -0.64 8.85
CA ASP A 45 -3.60 -0.50 9.64
C ASP A 45 -4.35 0.80 9.27
N GLY A 46 -5.66 0.69 9.04
CA GLY A 46 -6.47 1.82 8.55
C GLY A 46 -6.58 2.96 9.56
N ALA A 47 -6.76 2.66 10.85
CA ALA A 47 -6.85 3.67 11.89
C ALA A 47 -5.50 4.36 12.14
N TYR A 48 -4.40 3.62 11.95
CA TYR A 48 -3.05 4.16 12.00
C TYR A 48 -2.78 5.12 10.83
N LEU A 49 -3.12 4.72 9.60
CA LEU A 49 -2.84 5.50 8.40
C LEU A 49 -3.77 6.71 8.21
N LEU A 50 -5.06 6.56 8.50
CA LEU A 50 -6.10 7.54 8.17
C LEU A 50 -6.69 8.23 9.39
N GLY A 51 -6.27 7.87 10.61
CA GLY A 51 -6.79 8.43 11.85
C GLY A 51 -6.25 9.82 12.22
N PHE A 52 -5.14 10.25 11.62
CA PHE A 52 -4.50 11.56 11.85
C PHE A 52 -4.37 11.97 13.34
N GLY A 53 -4.03 11.00 14.19
CA GLY A 53 -3.90 11.18 15.64
C GLY A 53 -2.45 11.45 16.08
N PRO A 54 -2.13 11.23 17.38
CA PRO A 54 -0.77 11.44 17.91
C PRO A 54 0.31 10.58 17.25
N ARG A 55 -0.09 9.49 16.58
CA ARG A 55 0.80 8.56 15.87
C ARG A 55 1.00 8.89 14.38
N THR A 56 0.56 10.07 13.93
CA THR A 56 0.65 10.43 12.49
C THR A 56 2.10 10.51 12.01
N ALA A 57 3.02 11.00 12.85
CA ALA A 57 4.45 11.05 12.52
C ALA A 57 5.00 9.63 12.27
N ASP A 58 4.67 8.69 13.16
CA ASP A 58 5.06 7.28 13.02
C ASP A 58 4.48 6.68 11.73
N ALA A 59 3.19 6.93 11.46
CA ALA A 59 2.54 6.40 10.25
C ALA A 59 3.15 6.95 8.96
N ILE A 60 3.55 8.23 8.95
CA ILE A 60 4.29 8.84 7.83
C ILE A 60 5.66 8.19 7.68
N HIS A 61 6.39 8.02 8.78
CA HIS A 61 7.72 7.40 8.76
C HIS A 61 7.65 5.97 8.23
N ASP A 62 6.78 5.12 8.78
CA ASP A 62 6.63 3.73 8.37
C ASP A 62 6.20 3.61 6.90
N LEU A 63 5.29 4.48 6.45
CA LEU A 63 4.90 4.53 5.04
C LEU A 63 6.08 4.96 4.16
N ALA A 64 6.85 5.97 4.56
CA ALA A 64 8.03 6.41 3.82
C ALA A 64 9.08 5.29 3.73
N VAL A 65 9.37 4.59 4.82
CA VAL A 65 10.26 3.42 4.83
C VAL A 65 9.73 2.33 3.91
N SER A 66 8.42 2.07 3.91
CA SER A 66 7.80 1.08 3.04
C SER A 66 7.89 1.46 1.54
N LEU A 67 7.85 2.75 1.22
CA LEU A 67 7.92 3.26 -0.16
C LEU A 67 9.36 3.35 -0.69
N TYR A 68 10.31 3.77 0.15
CA TYR A 68 11.67 4.15 -0.26
C TYR A 68 12.77 3.26 0.33
N GLY A 69 12.46 2.39 1.28
CA GLY A 69 13.42 1.50 1.95
C GLY A 69 14.49 2.27 2.73
N GLY A 70 15.74 1.77 2.67
CA GLY A 70 16.89 2.34 3.40
C GLY A 70 17.37 3.73 2.93
N GLN A 71 16.60 4.40 2.08
CA GLN A 71 16.80 5.81 1.75
C GLN A 71 16.23 6.75 2.83
N VAL A 72 15.37 6.23 3.71
CA VAL A 72 14.84 6.97 4.86
C VAL A 72 15.82 6.83 6.02
N THR A 73 16.46 7.93 6.40
CA THR A 73 17.30 8.05 7.61
C THR A 73 16.44 8.48 8.80
N ASP A 74 16.69 7.87 9.96
CA ASP A 74 16.13 8.30 11.27
C ASP A 74 16.59 9.70 11.68
#